data_AF-A0A520BFG6-F1
#
_entry.id   AF-A0A520BFG6-F1
#
_cell.length_a   1.000
_cell.length_b   1.000
_cell.length_c   1.000
_cell.angle_alpha   90.00
_cell.angle_beta   90.00
_cell.angle_gamma   90.00
#
_symmetry.space_group_name_H-M   'P 1'
#
loop_
_entity.id
_entity.type
_entity.pdbx_description
1 polymer ?
#
loop_
_entity_poly.entity_id
_entity_poly.type
_entity_poly.pdbx_seq_one_letter_code
_entity_poly.pdbx_strand_id
1 'polypeptide(L)'
;STAIVNFIKKYRAKFKFEPSEYSFKGFDIGFYFGKMLSKHGANYLDFITKEKYKGLHNNFSFIHDAQYGYINTSLMLLRYKNFALDIVE
;
A
#
# COMPACT_ATOMS: atom_id res chain seq x y z
N SER A 1 -1.99 10.78 -9.68
CA SER A 1 -2.37 11.42 -8.38
C SER A 1 -1.25 12.31 -7.87
N THR A 2 -1.57 13.47 -7.29
CA THR A 2 -0.61 14.40 -6.66
C THR A 2 0.26 13.73 -5.59
N ALA A 3 -0.30 12.78 -4.82
CA ALA A 3 0.44 12.06 -3.80
C ALA A 3 1.57 11.19 -4.38
N ILE A 4 1.33 10.53 -5.51
CA ILE A 4 2.33 9.72 -6.24
C ILE A 4 3.46 10.63 -6.75
N VAL A 5 3.12 11.76 -7.36
CA VAL A 5 4.11 12.74 -7.86
C VAL A 5 5.00 13.24 -6.72
N ASN A 6 4.40 13.55 -5.56
CA ASN A 6 5.15 13.99 -4.39
C ASN A 6 6.06 12.90 -3.81
N PHE A 7 5.60 11.64 -3.78
CA PHE A 7 6.42 10.52 -3.36
C PHE A 7 7.64 10.36 -4.28
N ILE A 8 7.45 10.37 -5.60
CA ILE A 8 8.53 10.26 -6.59
C ILE A 8 9.55 11.38 -6.40
N LYS A 9 9.09 12.63 -6.26
CA LYS A 9 9.98 13.79 -6.02
C LYS A 9 10.83 13.61 -4.76
N LYS A 10 10.21 13.20 -3.64
CA LYS A 10 10.92 12.97 -2.37
C LYS A 10 11.92 11.81 -2.47
N TYR A 11 11.52 10.72 -3.14
CA TYR A 11 12.38 9.56 -3.32
C TYR A 11 13.63 9.91 -4.14
N ARG A 12 13.45 10.57 -5.31
CA ARG A 12 14.57 11.05 -6.15
C ARG A 12 15.48 12.01 -5.40
N ALA A 13 14.93 12.94 -4.63
CA ALA A 13 15.72 13.89 -3.87
C ALA A 13 16.64 13.19 -2.86
N LYS A 14 16.14 12.15 -2.17
CA LYS A 14 16.84 11.40 -1.13
C LYS A 14 17.82 10.37 -1.67
N PHE A 15 17.42 9.57 -2.66
CA PHE A 15 18.18 8.40 -3.11
C PHE A 15 18.86 8.60 -4.46
N LYS A 16 18.62 9.73 -5.14
CA LYS A 16 19.14 10.02 -6.50
C LYS A 16 18.82 8.91 -7.51
N PHE A 17 17.68 8.24 -7.33
CA PHE A 17 17.24 7.10 -8.11
C PHE A 17 15.72 7.10 -8.29
N GLU A 18 15.21 6.36 -9.28
CA GLU A 18 13.77 6.18 -9.48
C GLU A 18 13.18 5.18 -8.48
N PRO A 19 12.00 5.45 -7.90
CA PRO A 19 11.32 4.45 -7.09
C PRO A 19 10.86 3.29 -7.98
N SER A 20 11.21 2.07 -7.57
CA SER A 20 10.64 0.85 -8.13
C SER A 20 9.23 0.59 -7.59
N GLU A 21 8.50 -0.36 -8.16
CA GLU A 21 7.23 -0.84 -7.62
C GLU A 21 7.35 -1.21 -6.12
N TYR A 22 8.43 -1.90 -5.75
CA TYR A 22 8.72 -2.28 -4.36
C TYR A 22 8.91 -1.07 -3.43
N SER A 23 9.39 0.06 -3.95
CA SER A 23 9.54 1.29 -3.17
C SER A 23 8.18 1.84 -2.74
N PHE A 24 7.19 1.80 -3.64
CA PHE A 24 5.80 2.16 -3.30
C PHE A 24 5.15 1.14 -2.39
N LYS A 25 5.31 -0.16 -2.66
CA LYS A 25 4.73 -1.21 -1.81
C LYS A 25 5.24 -1.12 -0.38
N GLY A 26 6.56 -0.99 -0.20
CA GLY A 26 7.18 -0.85 1.11
C GLY A 26 6.71 0.40 1.84
N PHE A 27 6.58 1.53 1.14
CA PHE A 27 6.03 2.75 1.72
C PHE A 27 4.58 2.56 2.19
N ASP A 28 3.72 1.99 1.35
CA ASP A 28 2.31 1.78 1.69
C ASP A 28 2.14 0.84 2.88
N ILE A 29 2.91 -0.26 2.94
CA ILE A 29 2.91 -1.20 4.08
C ILE A 29 3.31 -0.45 5.36
N GLY A 30 4.47 0.20 5.34
CA GLY A 30 4.99 0.90 6.50
C GLY A 30 4.07 2.03 6.98
N PHE A 31 3.50 2.79 6.04
CA PHE A 31 2.58 3.88 6.36
C PHE A 31 1.25 3.35 6.93
N TYR A 32 0.69 2.30 6.35
CA TYR A 32 -0.54 1.68 6.84
C TYR A 32 -0.38 1.16 8.27
N PHE A 33 0.60 0.29 8.51
CA PHE A 33 0.81 -0.29 9.84
C PHE A 33 1.28 0.76 10.86
N GLY A 34 2.13 1.70 10.45
CA GLY A 34 2.52 2.84 11.30
C GLY A 34 1.33 3.70 11.70
N LYS A 35 0.40 3.96 10.77
CA LYS A 35 -0.86 4.68 11.05
C LYS A 35 -1.76 3.88 12.00
N MET A 36 -1.88 2.56 11.81
CA MET A 36 -2.67 1.69 12.70
C MET A 36 -2.10 1.69 14.12
N LEU A 37 -0.79 1.52 14.26
CA LEU A 37 -0.09 1.58 15.55
C LEU A 37 -0.22 2.96 16.21
N SER A 38 -0.08 4.04 15.45
CA SER A 38 -0.24 5.40 15.97
C SER A 38 -1.66 5.70 16.44
N LYS A 39 -2.68 5.07 15.84
CA LYS A 39 -4.09 5.32 16.15
C LYS A 39 -4.62 4.42 17.27
N HIS A 40 -4.23 3.15 17.28
CA HIS A 40 -4.81 2.10 18.11
C HIS A 40 -3.83 1.46 19.09
N GLY A 41 -2.54 1.84 19.03
CA GLY A 41 -1.50 1.31 19.89
C GLY A 41 -1.35 -0.21 19.74
N ALA A 42 -1.16 -0.90 20.86
CA ALA A 42 -1.03 -2.35 20.91
C ALA A 42 -2.28 -3.09 20.39
N ASN A 43 -3.45 -2.45 20.42
CA ASN A 43 -4.72 -3.08 20.01
C ASN A 43 -4.98 -2.96 18.50
N TYR A 44 -4.00 -2.55 17.70
CA TYR A 44 -4.19 -2.31 16.26
C TYR A 44 -4.70 -3.55 15.49
N LEU A 45 -4.38 -4.76 15.97
CA LEU A 45 -4.84 -6.01 15.37
C LEU A 45 -6.36 -6.16 15.41
N ASP A 46 -7.04 -5.56 16.39
CA ASP A 46 -8.51 -5.58 16.48
C ASP A 46 -9.17 -4.72 15.39
N PHE A 47 -8.39 -3.87 14.72
CA PHE A 47 -8.86 -2.92 13.70
C PHE A 47 -8.38 -3.24 12.29
N ILE A 48 -7.42 -4.15 12.13
CA ILE A 48 -6.84 -4.47 10.82
C ILE A 48 -7.90 -4.99 9.82
N THR A 49 -8.89 -5.74 10.29
CA THR A 49 -10.02 -6.26 9.48
C THR A 49 -11.17 -5.27 9.34
N LYS A 50 -11.15 -4.16 10.08
CA LYS A 50 -12.20 -3.13 10.11
C LYS A 50 -11.86 -1.93 9.24
N GLU A 51 -10.58 -1.61 9.09
CA GLU A 51 -10.12 -0.42 8.38
C GLU A 51 -9.52 -0.74 7.00
N LYS A 52 -10.14 -0.18 5.96
CA LYS A 52 -9.62 -0.22 4.59
C LYS A 52 -8.63 0.93 4.36
N TYR A 53 -7.64 0.68 3.52
CA TYR A 53 -6.65 1.69 3.14
C TYR A 53 -6.43 1.71 1.63
N LYS A 54 -6.41 2.91 1.05
CA LYS A 54 -6.04 3.16 -0.34
C LYS A 54 -4.67 3.83 -0.35
N GLY A 55 -3.64 3.08 -0.73
CA GLY A 55 -2.27 3.55 -0.79
C GLY A 55 -1.93 4.25 -2.11
N LEU A 56 -0.64 4.54 -2.26
CA LEU A 56 -0.10 5.06 -3.51
C LEU A 56 -0.09 4.00 -4.62
N HIS A 57 0.16 2.76 -4.23
CA HIS A 57 0.19 1.58 -5.08
C HIS A 57 -0.69 0.45 -4.54
N ASN A 58 -0.59 0.12 -3.25
CA ASN A 58 -1.33 -1.00 -2.68
C ASN A 58 -2.61 -0.51 -1.99
N ASN A 59 -3.68 -1.28 -2.17
CA ASN A 59 -4.88 -1.15 -1.36
C ASN A 59 -4.89 -2.30 -0.34
N PHE A 60 -5.37 -2.01 0.87
CA PHE A 60 -5.50 -2.98 1.94
C PHE A 60 -6.96 -3.11 2.39
N SER A 61 -7.42 -4.35 2.42
CA SER A 61 -8.69 -4.77 2.99
C SER A 61 -8.47 -6.16 3.55
N PHE A 62 -8.18 -6.26 4.85
CA PHE A 62 -7.82 -7.54 5.44
C PHE A 62 -9.05 -8.31 5.92
N ILE A 63 -8.97 -9.63 5.80
CA ILE A 63 -9.79 -10.59 6.54
C ILE A 63 -8.89 -11.40 7.46
N HIS A 64 -9.47 -11.98 8.51
CA HIS A 64 -8.78 -12.99 9.30
C HIS A 64 -9.31 -14.37 8.91
N ASP A 65 -8.42 -15.21 8.41
CA ASP A 65 -8.64 -16.62 8.19
C ASP A 65 -7.98 -17.42 9.31
N ALA A 66 -8.69 -18.41 9.87
CA ALA A 66 -8.19 -19.17 11.02
C ALA A 66 -6.96 -20.04 10.70
N GLN A 67 -6.77 -20.43 9.44
CA GLN A 67 -5.68 -21.27 8.99
C GLN A 67 -4.50 -20.45 8.46
N TYR A 68 -4.77 -19.37 7.72
CA TYR A 68 -3.76 -18.59 7.00
C TYR A 68 -3.45 -17.22 7.62
N GLY A 69 -4.16 -16.84 8.69
CA GLY A 69 -3.99 -15.56 9.36
C GLY A 69 -4.62 -14.39 8.60
N TYR A 70 -3.99 -13.22 8.65
CA TYR A 70 -4.52 -12.03 7.99
C TYR A 70 -4.21 -12.01 6.50
N ILE A 71 -5.25 -11.99 5.67
CA ILE A 71 -5.15 -12.00 4.22
C ILE A 71 -5.65 -10.68 3.67
N ASN A 72 -4.84 -9.99 2.86
CA ASN A 72 -5.31 -8.82 2.11
C ASN A 72 -6.15 -9.29 0.91
N THR A 73 -7.42 -8.91 0.87
CA THR A 73 -8.37 -9.26 -0.20
C THR A 73 -8.63 -8.11 -1.17
N SER A 74 -7.88 -7.01 -1.06
CA SER A 74 -8.04 -5.90 -2.00
C SER A 74 -7.58 -6.29 -3.41
N LEU A 75 -8.41 -5.99 -4.40
CA LEU A 75 -8.14 -6.28 -5.81
C LEU A 75 -7.66 -5.02 -6.54
N MET A 76 -6.68 -5.22 -7.42
CA MET A 76 -6.26 -4.24 -8.43
C MET A 76 -6.17 -4.97 -9.76
N LEU A 77 -6.97 -4.53 -10.73
CA LEU A 77 -6.90 -5.07 -12.08
C LEU A 77 -5.85 -4.30 -12.86
N LEU A 78 -4.87 -5.02 -13.40
CA LEU A 78 -3.80 -4.47 -14.22
C LEU A 78 -3.96 -4.99 -15.65
N ARG A 79 -3.68 -4.12 -16.62
CA ARG A 79 -3.61 -4.45 -18.04
C ARG A 79 -2.24 -4.07 -18.56
N TYR A 80 -1.65 -4.97 -19.34
CA TYR A 80 -0.44 -4.66 -20.08
C TYR A 80 -0.77 -3.85 -21.33
N LYS A 81 -0.16 -2.68 -21.49
CA LYS A 81 -0.33 -1.79 -22.65
C LYS A 81 0.98 -1.06 -22.92
N ASN A 82 1.43 -1.02 -24.18
CA ASN A 82 2.65 -0.31 -24.60
C ASN A 82 3.89 -0.68 -23.77
N PHE A 83 4.07 -1.97 -23.49
CA PHE A 83 5.16 -2.49 -22.66
C PHE A 83 5.14 -2.04 -21.18
N ALA A 84 4.04 -1.47 -20.70
CA ALA A 84 3.85 -1.03 -19.33
C ALA A 84 2.59 -1.65 -18.69
N LEU A 85 2.56 -1.73 -17.36
CA LEU A 85 1.36 -2.10 -16.61
C LEU A 85 0.54 -0.84 -16.32
N ASP A 86 -0.70 -0.82 -16.80
CA ASP A 86 -1.70 0.22 -16.52
C ASP A 86 -2.78 -0.33 -15.59
N ILE A 87 -3.28 0.51 -14.68
CA ILE A 87 -4.47 0.18 -13.89
C ILE A 87 -5.69 0.21 -14.81
N VAL A 88 -6.56 -0.79 -14.69
CA VAL A 88 -7.87 -0.81 -15.33
C VAL A 88 -8.86 -0.11 -14.39
N GLU A 89 -9.39 1.04 -14.82
CA GLU A 89 -10.47 1.77 -14.16
C GLU A 89 -11.85 1.24 -14.57
#